data_AF-A0A9W5VAU7-F1
#
_entry.id   AF-A0A9W5VAU7-F1
#
_cell.length_a   1.000
_cell.length_b   1.000
_cell.length_c   1.000
_cell.angle_alpha   90.00
_cell.angle_beta   90.00
_cell.angle_gamma   90.00
#
_symmetry.space_group_name_H-M   'P 1'
#
loop_
_entity.id
_entity.type
_entity.pdbx_description
1 polymer ?
#
loop_
_entity_poly.entity_id
_entity_poly.type
_entity_poly.pdbx_seq_one_letter_code
_entity_poly.pdbx_strand_id
1 'polypeptide(L)'
;MDITQSVSRIVANGKDLSFTSVQTSAWNHGPVNDLIVTTNQRVNELYQFMWSQVPVTISVYFLQGADLLRFVRVAGINERVTGEYVYHFIW
;
A
#
# COMPACT_ATOMS: atom_id res chain seq x y z
N MET A 1 12.92 1.95 -0.11
CA MET A 1 12.93 3.17 0.71
C MET A 1 11.79 3.11 1.71
N ASP A 2 12.09 3.26 2.99
CA ASP A 2 11.09 3.41 4.03
C ASP A 2 10.58 4.85 4.05
N ILE A 3 9.26 5.02 3.96
CA ILE A 3 8.58 6.32 3.96
C ILE A 3 7.54 6.41 5.08
N THR A 4 7.58 5.50 6.05
CA THR A 4 6.57 5.37 7.12
C THR A 4 6.32 6.69 7.84
N GLN A 5 7.40 7.41 8.19
CA GLN A 5 7.33 8.69 8.91
C GLN A 5 6.82 9.86 8.07
N SER A 6 6.66 9.68 6.75
CA SER A 6 6.13 10.70 5.84
C SER A 6 4.64 10.48 5.53
N VAL A 7 4.11 9.28 5.78
CA VAL A 7 2.73 8.90 5.43
C VAL A 7 1.84 9.07 6.66
N SER A 8 0.73 9.78 6.48
CA SER A 8 -0.26 9.99 7.53
C SER A 8 -1.43 9.01 7.43
N ARG A 9 -1.83 8.62 6.21
CA ARG A 9 -3.00 7.78 5.96
C ARG A 9 -2.89 7.06 4.62
N ILE A 10 -3.36 5.82 4.58
CA ILE A 10 -3.54 5.07 3.33
C ILE A 10 -5.00 4.64 3.23
N VAL A 11 -5.61 4.89 2.07
CA VAL A 11 -6.97 4.46 1.74
C VAL A 11 -6.89 3.55 0.53
N ALA A 12 -7.33 2.30 0.68
CA ALA A 12 -7.43 1.31 -0.39
C ALA A 12 -8.90 1.06 -0.72
N ASN A 13 -9.29 1.36 -1.96
CA ASN A 13 -10.66 1.21 -2.47
C ASN A 13 -11.72 1.88 -1.58
N GLY A 14 -11.43 3.09 -1.11
CA GLY A 14 -12.32 3.87 -0.22
C GLY A 14 -12.31 3.43 1.24
N LYS A 15 -11.50 2.44 1.63
CA LYS A 15 -11.37 1.97 3.02
C LYS A 15 -10.01 2.28 3.59
N ASP A 16 -9.98 2.68 4.85
CA ASP A 16 -8.73 2.91 5.57
C ASP A 16 -7.94 1.62 5.72
N LEU A 17 -6.68 1.67 5.30
CA LEU A 17 -5.69 0.63 5.50
C LEU A 17 -4.73 1.09 6.60
N SER A 18 -4.89 0.52 7.79
CA SER A 18 -3.91 0.70 8.86
C SER A 18 -2.55 0.15 8.42
N PHE A 19 -1.46 0.72 8.92
CA PHE A 19 -0.11 0.29 8.60
C PHE A 19 0.84 0.43 9.80
N THR A 20 1.83 -0.46 9.86
CA THR A 20 3.00 -0.37 10.76
C THR A 20 4.24 0.12 10.02
N SER A 21 4.32 -0.16 8.72
CA SER A 21 5.41 0.31 7.85
C SER A 21 4.92 0.51 6.42
N VAL A 22 5.49 1.51 5.76
CA VAL A 22 5.24 1.83 4.36
C VAL A 22 6.57 1.99 3.63
N GLN A 23 6.73 1.24 2.55
CA GLN A 23 7.94 1.25 1.74
C GLN A 23 7.61 1.38 0.27
N THR A 24 8.61 1.84 -0.49
CA THR A 24 8.57 1.94 -1.94
C THR A 24 9.95 1.68 -2.53
N SER A 25 10.03 1.19 -3.77
CA SER A 25 11.28 0.91 -4.48
C SER A 25 12.15 2.15 -4.72
N ALA A 26 11.59 3.36 -4.89
CA ALA A 26 12.39 4.60 -5.04
C ALA A 26 11.60 5.91 -4.82
N TRP A 27 12.13 6.86 -4.04
CA TRP A 27 11.77 8.29 -4.15
C TRP A 27 13.04 9.11 -4.15
N ASN A 28 13.34 9.77 -5.28
CA ASN A 28 14.12 11.01 -5.34
C ASN A 28 14.05 11.67 -6.74
N HIS A 29 13.79 10.94 -7.84
CA HIS A 29 13.76 11.54 -9.20
C HIS A 29 12.84 10.83 -10.24
N GLY A 30 11.67 10.29 -9.87
CA GLY A 30 10.78 9.66 -10.86
C GLY A 30 9.45 9.13 -10.30
N PRO A 31 8.56 8.60 -11.17
CA PRO A 31 7.36 7.91 -10.73
C PRO A 31 7.76 6.66 -9.94
N VAL A 32 7.30 6.59 -8.69
CA VAL A 32 7.26 5.35 -7.93
C VAL A 32 6.45 4.34 -8.73
N ASN A 33 6.83 3.06 -8.72
CA ASN A 33 6.08 2.00 -9.40
C ASN A 33 5.43 1.01 -8.43
N ASP A 34 5.69 1.15 -7.12
CA ASP A 34 5.19 0.25 -6.10
C ASP A 34 4.95 0.91 -4.73
N LEU A 35 4.06 0.29 -3.97
CA LEU A 35 3.84 0.58 -2.55
C LEU A 35 3.79 -0.75 -1.82
N ILE A 36 4.60 -0.88 -0.78
CA ILE A 36 4.63 -2.05 0.10
C ILE A 36 4.13 -1.60 1.46
N VAL A 37 3.02 -2.18 1.90
CA VAL A 37 2.36 -1.81 3.16
C VAL A 37 2.38 -3.00 4.10
N THR A 38 3.04 -2.85 5.24
CA THR A 38 2.98 -3.82 6.34
C THR A 38 1.92 -3.38 7.35
N THR A 39 1.11 -4.30 7.84
CA THR A 39 0.04 -4.03 8.80
C THR A 39 -0.31 -5.25 9.65
N ASN A 40 -0.90 -5.02 10.81
CA ASN A 40 -1.48 -6.09 11.65
C ASN A 40 -2.93 -6.43 11.25
N GLN A 41 -3.46 -5.79 10.20
CA GLN A 41 -4.84 -5.98 9.76
C GLN A 41 -4.91 -6.84 8.49
N ARG A 42 -5.67 -7.93 8.58
CA ARG A 42 -6.07 -8.69 7.40
C ARG A 42 -7.19 -7.97 6.66
N VAL A 43 -7.03 -7.77 5.35
CA VAL A 43 -8.03 -7.17 4.47
C VAL A 43 -8.41 -8.18 3.39
N ASN A 44 -9.47 -8.95 3.65
CA ASN A 44 -9.89 -10.06 2.78
C ASN A 44 -10.18 -9.64 1.33
N GLU A 45 -10.67 -8.42 1.11
CA GLU A 45 -10.94 -7.91 -0.24
C GLU A 45 -9.67 -7.81 -1.10
N LEU A 46 -8.52 -7.46 -0.50
CA LEU A 46 -7.26 -7.36 -1.23
C LEU A 46 -6.79 -8.72 -1.78
N TYR A 47 -7.15 -9.83 -1.10
CA TYR A 47 -6.90 -11.18 -1.63
C TYR A 47 -7.74 -11.45 -2.89
N GLN A 48 -9.00 -11.00 -2.92
CA GLN A 48 -9.85 -11.14 -4.10
C GLN A 48 -9.35 -10.27 -5.26
N PHE A 49 -8.88 -9.06 -4.97
CA PHE A 49 -8.27 -8.18 -5.97
C PHE A 49 -6.93 -8.72 -6.49
N MET A 50 -6.14 -9.38 -5.65
CA MET A 50 -4.94 -10.09 -6.08
C MET A 50 -5.28 -11.20 -7.07
N TRP A 51 -6.30 -12.02 -6.80
CA TRP A 51 -6.68 -13.11 -7.71
C TRP A 51 -7.32 -12.62 -9.01
N SER A 52 -8.22 -11.66 -8.93
CA SER A 52 -8.92 -11.11 -10.10
C SER A 52 -8.03 -10.18 -10.94
N GLN A 53 -6.91 -9.71 -10.38
CA GLN A 53 -6.02 -8.71 -10.97
C GLN A 53 -6.71 -7.38 -11.29
N VAL A 54 -7.93 -7.14 -10.81
CA VAL A 54 -8.65 -5.88 -11.05
C VAL A 54 -7.93 -4.74 -10.31
N PRO A 55 -7.63 -3.61 -10.98
CA PRO A 55 -7.02 -2.47 -10.30
C PRO A 55 -7.93 -1.90 -9.22
N VAL A 56 -7.33 -1.51 -8.09
CA VAL A 56 -7.99 -0.78 -6.99
C VAL A 56 -7.45 0.63 -6.91
N THR A 57 -8.26 1.56 -6.41
CA THR A 57 -7.76 2.90 -6.11
C THR A 57 -6.97 2.87 -4.81
N ILE A 58 -5.78 3.46 -4.79
CA ILE A 58 -5.04 3.76 -3.58
C ILE A 58 -4.87 5.28 -3.46
N SER A 59 -5.11 5.79 -2.25
CA SER A 59 -4.80 7.17 -1.88
C SER A 59 -3.83 7.16 -0.71
N VAL A 60 -2.67 7.80 -0.89
CA VAL A 60 -1.67 7.98 0.15
C VAL A 60 -1.64 9.46 0.51
N TYR A 61 -1.87 9.76 1.77
CA TYR A 61 -1.79 11.12 2.29
C TYR A 61 -0.46 11.26 3.02
N PHE A 62 0.30 12.30 2.69
CA PHE A 62 1.57 12.61 3.33
C PHE A 62 1.38 13.66 4.42
N LEU A 63 2.20 13.59 5.47
CA LEU A 63 2.18 14.58 6.57
C LEU A 63 2.48 16.01 6.09
N GLN A 64 3.21 16.16 4.99
CA GLN A 64 3.54 17.45 4.40
C GLN A 64 2.40 18.04 3.55
N GLY A 65 1.24 17.38 3.50
CA GLY A 65 0.03 17.87 2.83
C GLY A 65 -0.11 17.48 1.36
N ALA A 66 0.88 16.81 0.77
CA ALA A 66 0.74 16.20 -0.55
C ALA A 66 -0.11 14.92 -0.47
N ASP A 67 -0.79 14.59 -1.56
CA ASP A 67 -1.51 13.33 -1.74
C ASP A 67 -1.10 12.63 -3.04
N LEU A 68 -1.19 11.31 -3.03
CA LEU A 68 -0.98 10.46 -4.19
C LEU A 68 -2.24 9.62 -4.41
N LEU A 69 -2.88 9.77 -5.57
CA LEU A 69 -3.95 8.90 -6.02
C LEU A 69 -3.51 8.09 -7.25
N ARG A 70 -3.66 6.77 -7.18
CA ARG A 70 -3.29 5.83 -8.25
C ARG A 70 -4.28 4.68 -8.35
N PHE A 71 -4.38 4.12 -9.55
CA PHE A 71 -4.92 2.77 -9.75
C PHE A 71 -3.77 1.78 -9.67
N VAL A 72 -3.90 0.79 -8.80
CA VAL A 72 -2.84 -0.18 -8.50
C VAL A 72 -3.39 -1.60 -8.56
N ARG A 73 -2.55 -2.56 -8.95
CA ARG A 73 -2.84 -3.98 -8.78
C ARG A 73 -2.24 -4.48 -7.47
N VAL A 74 -2.93 -5.40 -6.80
CA VAL A 74 -2.35 -6.16 -5.68
C VAL A 74 -1.49 -7.26 -6.30
N ALA A 75 -0.17 -7.06 -6.31
CA ALA A 75 0.79 -7.99 -6.92
C ALA A 75 1.08 -9.20 -6.03
N GLY A 76 0.94 -9.04 -4.72
CA GLY A 76 1.22 -10.11 -3.78
C GLY A 76 0.82 -9.75 -2.36
N ILE A 77 0.55 -10.77 -1.56
CA ILE A 77 0.25 -10.65 -0.14
C ILE A 77 1.06 -11.72 0.59
N ASN A 78 1.89 -11.29 1.53
CA ASN A 78 2.65 -12.17 2.40
C ASN A 78 2.15 -12.06 3.83
N GLU A 79 2.03 -13.19 4.52
CA GLU A 79 1.78 -13.23 5.96
C GLU A 79 3.08 -13.62 6.66
N ARG A 80 3.53 -12.78 7.59
CA ARG A 80 4.72 -13.04 8.39
C ARG A 80 4.37 -13.98 9.53
N VAL A 81 5.37 -14.71 10.02
CA VAL A 81 5.23 -15.61 11.19
C VAL A 81 4.75 -14.85 12.44
N THR A 82 5.02 -13.53 12.51
CA THR A 82 4.58 -12.63 13.57
C THR A 82 3.09 -12.25 13.48
N GLY A 83 2.38 -12.64 12.42
CA GLY A 83 0.97 -12.28 12.18
C GLY A 83 0.77 -10.97 11.40
N GLU A 84 1.85 -10.31 10.98
CA GLU A 84 1.78 -9.13 10.11
C GLU A 84 1.49 -9.52 8.66
N TYR A 85 0.67 -8.72 7.99
CA TYR A 85 0.37 -8.81 6.57
C TYR A 85 1.18 -7.78 5.79
N VAL A 86 1.81 -8.21 4.71
CA VAL A 86 2.57 -7.36 3.78
C VAL A 86 1.85 -7.37 2.43
N TYR A 87 1.27 -6.23 2.06
CA TYR A 87 0.62 -6.02 0.78
C TYR A 87 1.57 -5.34 -0.20
N HIS A 88 1.72 -5.92 -1.38
CA HIS A 88 2.52 -5.37 -2.47
C HIS A 88 1.58 -4.81 -3.55
N PHE A 89 1.62 -3.50 -3.74
CA PHE A 89 0.87 -2.80 -4.78
C PHE A 89 1.82 -2.36 -5.89
N ILE A 90 1.40 -2.48 -7.16
CA ILE A 90 2.14 -2.01 -8.33
C ILE A 90 1.22 -1.23 -9.27
N TRP A 91 1.77 -0.29 -10.05
CA TRP A 91 1.02 0.43 -11.09
C TRP A 91 1.84 0.71 -12.35
#